data_AF-A0A354I9J9-F1
#
_entry.id   AF-A0A354I9J9-F1
#
_cell.length_a   1.000
_cell.length_b   1.000
_cell.length_c   1.000
_cell.angle_alpha   90.00
_cell.angle_beta   90.00
_cell.angle_gamma   90.00
#
_symmetry.space_group_name_H-M   'P 1'
#
loop_
_entity.id
_entity.type
_entity.pdbx_description
1 polymer ?
#
loop_
_entity_poly.entity_id
_entity_poly.type
_entity_poly.pdbx_seq_one_letter_code
_entity_poly.pdbx_strand_id
1 'polypeptide(L)'
;MAKTVGIGYQDFGDLIKGNVFYIDKTYFIKDWWENRDVVTLITRPRRFGKTLTMSMLEYFFSNRYAKQGKIFEGLSIWEHEEYRNLQGTYPVINLSFANVKGDDYQDVRR
;
A
#
# COMPACT_ATOMS: atom_id res chain seq x y z
N MET A 1 -14.83 16.84 13.17
CA MET A 1 -15.83 16.47 12.13
C MET A 1 -15.64 15.00 11.80
N ALA A 2 -16.73 14.26 11.57
CA ALA A 2 -16.64 12.89 11.08
C ALA A 2 -16.03 12.86 9.67
N LYS A 3 -15.10 11.94 9.41
CA LYS A 3 -14.51 11.76 8.08
C LYS A 3 -15.47 11.01 7.16
N THR A 4 -15.49 11.34 5.88
CA THR A 4 -16.30 10.66 4.88
C THR A 4 -15.78 9.25 4.62
N VAL A 5 -16.66 8.25 4.64
CA VAL A 5 -16.32 6.88 4.24
C VAL A 5 -16.32 6.78 2.72
N GLY A 6 -15.12 6.69 2.13
CA GLY A 6 -14.93 6.52 0.70
C GLY A 6 -15.02 5.04 0.27
N ILE A 7 -15.67 4.77 -0.85
CA ILE A 7 -15.77 3.41 -1.42
C ILE A 7 -14.96 3.34 -2.72
N GLY A 8 -14.17 2.29 -2.87
CA GLY A 8 -13.46 2.00 -4.13
C GLY A 8 -12.08 2.64 -4.29
N TYR A 9 -11.57 3.34 -3.27
CA TYR A 9 -10.19 3.83 -3.25
C TYR A 9 -9.20 2.68 -3.35
N GLN A 10 -8.27 2.79 -4.30
CA GLN A 10 -7.19 1.82 -4.55
C GLN A 10 -5.80 2.43 -4.28
N ASP A 11 -5.69 3.75 -4.30
CA ASP A 11 -4.48 4.48 -3.99
C ASP A 11 -4.48 4.95 -2.53
N PHE A 12 -3.44 4.58 -1.79
CA PHE A 12 -3.29 4.93 -0.38
C PHE A 12 -3.00 6.42 -0.18
N GLY A 13 -2.13 7.00 -1.02
CA GLY A 13 -1.75 8.40 -0.93
C GLY A 13 -2.93 9.34 -1.16
N ASP A 14 -3.76 9.07 -2.16
CA ASP A 14 -4.96 9.85 -2.47
C ASP A 14 -5.98 9.79 -1.32
N LEU A 15 -6.15 8.62 -0.71
CA LEU A 15 -7.05 8.42 0.41
C LEU A 15 -6.63 9.28 1.63
N ILE A 16 -5.34 9.24 1.99
CA ILE A 16 -4.81 10.02 3.12
C ILE A 16 -4.84 11.52 2.83
N LYS A 17 -4.34 11.95 1.66
CA LYS A 17 -4.31 13.37 1.26
C LYS A 17 -5.71 13.95 1.12
N GLY A 18 -6.68 13.15 0.69
CA GLY A 18 -8.08 13.53 0.61
C GLY A 18 -8.80 13.61 1.97
N ASN A 19 -8.12 13.32 3.08
CA ASN A 19 -8.69 13.23 4.43
C ASN A 19 -9.95 12.33 4.50
N VAL A 20 -9.95 11.26 3.72
CA VAL A 20 -11.00 10.24 3.70
C VAL A 20 -10.85 9.36 4.93
N PHE A 21 -11.95 8.78 5.42
CA PHE A 21 -11.90 7.82 6.52
C PHE A 21 -11.01 6.63 6.14
N TYR A 22 -9.98 6.39 6.96
CA TYR A 22 -9.03 5.30 6.83
C TYR A 22 -8.99 4.52 8.13
N ILE A 23 -9.07 3.20 8.05
CA ILE A 23 -8.71 2.32 9.17
C ILE A 23 -7.23 2.07 9.05
N ASP A 24 -6.48 2.55 10.04
CA ASP A 24 -5.04 2.40 10.06
C ASP A 24 -4.63 0.92 10.10
N LYS A 25 -3.89 0.50 9.08
CA LYS A 25 -3.30 -0.84 8.96
C LYS A 25 -1.78 -0.77 8.77
N THR A 26 -1.17 0.40 9.00
CA THR A 26 0.26 0.61 8.71
C THR A 26 1.18 -0.19 9.62
N TYR A 27 0.73 -0.55 10.84
CA TYR A 27 1.45 -1.50 11.70
C TYR A 27 1.79 -2.82 11.01
N PHE A 28 1.01 -3.26 10.01
CA PHE A 28 1.33 -4.42 9.18
C PHE A 28 2.72 -4.34 8.53
N ILE A 29 3.21 -3.14 8.21
CA ILE A 29 4.54 -2.95 7.62
C ILE A 29 5.62 -3.48 8.56
N LYS A 30 5.51 -3.17 9.85
CA LYS A 30 6.44 -3.62 10.89
C LYS A 30 6.39 -5.13 11.03
N ASP A 31 5.19 -5.68 11.24
CA ASP A 31 5.00 -7.14 11.37
C ASP A 31 5.56 -7.88 10.17
N TRP A 32 5.25 -7.39 8.96
CA TRP A 32 5.74 -7.98 7.71
C TRP A 32 7.26 -7.93 7.58
N TRP A 33 7.87 -6.78 7.87
CA TRP A 33 9.32 -6.58 7.79
C TRP A 33 10.09 -7.46 8.79
N GLU A 34 9.55 -7.63 10.00
CA GLU A 34 10.18 -8.40 11.06
C GLU A 34 9.99 -9.92 10.93
N ASN A 35 8.93 -10.36 10.26
CA ASN A 35 8.66 -11.79 10.05
C ASN A 35 9.73 -12.49 9.20
N ARG A 36 10.54 -11.73 8.44
CA ARG A 36 11.62 -12.26 7.58
C ARG A 36 11.15 -13.34 6.60
N ASP A 37 9.90 -13.23 6.15
CA ASP A 37 9.35 -14.09 5.11
C ASP A 37 10.18 -13.96 3.83
N VAL A 38 10.51 -15.10 3.20
CA VAL A 38 11.11 -15.09 1.85
C VAL A 38 10.07 -14.71 0.81
N VAL A 39 8.82 -15.14 1.01
CA VAL A 39 7.67 -14.82 0.16
C VAL A 39 6.43 -14.66 1.04
N THR A 40 5.73 -13.54 0.91
CA THR A 40 4.48 -13.29 1.62
C THR A 40 3.30 -13.37 0.66
N LEU A 41 2.34 -14.23 0.98
CA LEU A 41 1.13 -14.43 0.20
C LEU A 41 -0.09 -13.80 0.89
N ILE A 42 -0.66 -12.74 0.30
CA ILE A 42 -1.86 -12.08 0.83
C ILE A 42 -3.13 -12.68 0.21
N THR A 43 -3.79 -13.59 0.93
CA THR A 43 -4.97 -14.32 0.43
C THR A 43 -6.32 -13.64 0.79
N ARG A 44 -7.45 -14.36 0.70
CA ARG A 44 -8.86 -13.90 0.76
C ARG A 44 -9.24 -13.20 2.09
N PRO A 45 -10.32 -12.38 2.19
CA PRO A 45 -11.54 -12.26 1.34
C PRO A 45 -11.62 -11.01 0.44
N ARG A 46 -12.66 -10.93 -0.40
CA ARG A 46 -12.91 -9.81 -1.35
C ARG A 46 -13.24 -8.52 -0.58
N ARG A 47 -12.87 -7.34 -1.11
CA ARG A 47 -13.08 -6.01 -0.51
C ARG A 47 -12.35 -5.75 0.84
N PHE A 48 -11.36 -6.56 1.18
CA PHE A 48 -10.60 -6.39 2.43
C PHE A 48 -9.48 -5.34 2.37
N GLY A 49 -9.41 -4.57 1.29
CA GLY A 49 -8.42 -3.50 1.10
C GLY A 49 -7.06 -3.98 0.60
N LYS A 50 -6.93 -5.19 0.02
CA LYS A 50 -5.64 -5.71 -0.49
C LYS A 50 -4.94 -4.76 -1.44
N THR A 51 -5.63 -4.26 -2.47
CA THR A 51 -5.05 -3.32 -3.43
C THR A 51 -4.56 -2.06 -2.74
N LEU A 52 -5.34 -1.53 -1.80
CA LEU A 52 -4.98 -0.36 -1.00
C LEU A 52 -3.76 -0.65 -0.11
N THR A 53 -3.67 -1.83 0.49
CA THR A 53 -2.49 -2.28 1.27
C THR A 53 -1.26 -2.41 0.37
N MET A 54 -1.38 -2.96 -0.84
CA MET A 54 -0.26 -3.02 -1.79
C MET A 54 0.21 -1.61 -2.20
N SER A 55 -0.72 -0.68 -2.45
CA SER A 55 -0.40 0.73 -2.69
C SER A 55 0.31 1.35 -1.48
N MET A 56 -0.18 1.12 -0.26
CA MET A 56 0.46 1.57 0.98
C MET A 56 1.91 1.06 1.11
N LEU A 57 2.16 -0.22 0.82
CA LEU A 57 3.52 -0.80 0.82
C LEU A 57 4.41 -0.13 -0.24
N GLU A 58 3.89 0.10 -1.44
CA GLU A 58 4.64 0.81 -2.49
C GLU A 58 5.03 2.22 -2.04
N TYR A 59 4.08 2.98 -1.48
CA TYR A 59 4.32 4.30 -0.89
C TYR A 59 5.35 4.27 0.24
N PHE A 60 5.36 3.20 1.03
CA PHE A 60 6.27 3.08 2.16
C PHE A 60 7.68 2.73 1.71
N PHE A 61 7.87 1.74 0.84
CA PHE A 61 9.22 1.24 0.51
C PHE A 61 9.85 1.91 -0.71
N SER A 62 9.07 2.33 -1.71
CA SER A 62 9.62 2.75 -3.01
C SER A 62 10.33 4.10 -2.96
N ASN A 63 11.54 4.16 -3.50
CA ASN A 63 12.33 5.38 -3.63
C ASN A 63 11.68 6.46 -4.51
N ARG A 64 10.69 6.10 -5.33
CA ARG A 64 9.80 7.04 -6.01
C ARG A 64 9.06 7.96 -5.03
N TYR A 65 8.83 7.49 -3.81
CA TYR A 65 8.08 8.19 -2.75
C TYR A 65 8.97 8.67 -1.59
N ALA A 66 10.30 8.75 -1.76
CA ALA A 66 11.26 9.16 -0.72
C ALA A 66 10.98 10.50 -0.04
N LYS A 67 10.22 11.40 -0.69
CA LYS A 67 9.83 12.71 -0.13
C LYS A 67 8.38 12.78 0.32
N GLN A 68 7.69 11.63 0.40
CA GLN A 68 6.27 11.56 0.70
C GLN A 68 5.97 10.94 2.07
N GLY A 69 6.98 10.75 2.94
CA GLY A 69 6.81 10.19 4.30
C GLY A 69 5.71 10.86 5.15
N LYS A 70 5.40 12.14 4.89
CA LYS A 70 4.32 12.88 5.56
C LYS A 70 2.95 12.20 5.51
N ILE A 71 2.67 11.37 4.49
CA ILE A 71 1.40 10.63 4.41
C ILE A 71 1.26 9.53 5.48
N PHE A 72 2.35 9.21 6.18
CA PHE A 72 2.35 8.27 7.29
C PHE A 72 2.30 8.95 8.66
N GLU A 73 2.44 10.29 8.73
CA GLU A 73 2.37 11.02 10.00
C GLU A 73 1.04 10.77 10.73
N GLY A 74 1.13 10.42 12.01
CA GLY A 74 -0.03 10.07 12.84
C GLY A 74 -0.62 8.68 12.59
N LEU A 75 0.03 7.85 11.76
CA LEU A 75 -0.29 6.43 11.61
C LEU A 75 0.68 5.58 12.44
N SER A 76 0.22 4.39 12.85
CA SER A 76 0.92 3.46 13.74
C SER A 76 2.36 3.17 13.33
N ILE A 77 2.68 3.00 12.04
CA ILE A 77 4.05 2.75 11.60
C ILE A 77 5.00 3.93 11.88
N TRP A 78 4.48 5.16 11.91
CA TRP A 78 5.28 6.38 12.00
C TRP A 78 5.71 6.72 13.42
N GLU A 79 5.14 6.03 14.41
CA GLU A 79 5.57 6.08 15.80
C GLU A 79 6.93 5.39 16.02
N HIS A 80 7.38 4.57 15.06
CA HIS A 80 8.64 3.83 15.15
C HIS A 80 9.75 4.49 14.29
N GLU A 81 10.79 5.00 14.94
CA GLU A 81 11.84 5.80 14.28
C GLU A 81 12.63 5.03 13.22
N GLU A 82 12.97 3.76 13.49
CA GLU A 82 13.66 2.88 12.55
C GLU A 82 12.92 2.74 11.20
N TYR A 83 11.58 2.71 11.25
CA TYR A 83 10.73 2.58 10.07
C TYR A 83 10.61 3.90 9.31
N ARG A 84 10.73 5.06 9.98
CA ARG A 84 10.81 6.36 9.30
C ARG A 84 12.05 6.45 8.41
N ASN A 85 13.19 5.94 8.90
CA ASN A 85 14.44 5.90 8.13
C ASN A 85 14.38 4.91 6.96
N LEU A 86 13.48 3.92 7.02
CA LEU A 86 13.27 2.93 5.97
C LEU A 86 12.41 3.48 4.82
N GLN A 87 11.58 4.49 5.08
CA GLN A 87 10.61 4.98 4.12
C GLN A 87 11.27 5.51 2.84
N GLY A 88 10.85 4.96 1.70
CA GLY A 88 11.27 5.36 0.38
C GLY A 88 12.76 5.12 0.10
N THR A 89 13.32 4.06 0.65
CA THR A 89 14.75 3.70 0.47
C THR A 89 14.99 2.60 -0.55
N TYR A 90 13.96 1.85 -0.97
CA TYR A 90 14.11 0.68 -1.84
C TYR A 90 13.63 0.93 -3.27
N PRO A 91 14.28 0.36 -4.29
CA PRO A 91 13.69 0.25 -5.62
C PRO A 91 12.57 -0.80 -5.59
N VAL A 92 11.32 -0.38 -5.70
CA VAL A 92 10.15 -1.28 -5.70
C VAL A 92 9.59 -1.39 -7.11
N ILE A 93 9.31 -2.64 -7.52
CA ILE A 93 8.56 -2.94 -8.74
C ILE A 93 7.15 -3.37 -8.31
N ASN A 94 6.13 -2.60 -8.68
CA ASN A 94 4.74 -2.97 -8.51
C ASN A 94 4.18 -3.47 -9.85
N LEU A 95 3.66 -4.70 -9.86
CA LEU A 95 3.00 -5.32 -11.01
C LEU A 95 1.55 -5.62 -10.67
N SER A 96 0.64 -5.11 -11.49
CA SER A 96 -0.79 -5.39 -11.38
C SER A 96 -1.31 -6.05 -12.63
N PHE A 97 -1.91 -7.23 -12.47
CA PHE A 97 -2.61 -7.96 -13.53
C PHE A 97 -4.13 -7.71 -13.49
N ALA A 98 -4.60 -6.72 -12.72
CA ALA A 98 -6.04 -6.48 -12.56
C ALA A 98 -6.78 -6.17 -13.88
N ASN A 99 -6.06 -5.62 -14.87
CA ASN A 99 -6.60 -5.27 -16.18
C ASN A 99 -6.23 -6.28 -17.27
N VAL A 100 -5.46 -7.32 -16.95
CA VAL A 100 -5.10 -8.37 -17.91
C VAL A 100 -6.28 -9.33 -18.02
N LYS A 101 -7.02 -9.24 -19.12
CA LYS A 101 -8.20 -10.05 -19.41
C LYS A 101 -8.02 -10.73 -20.76
N GLY A 102 -8.02 -12.05 -20.77
CA GLY A 102 -7.81 -12.86 -21.98
C GLY A 102 -7.11 -14.15 -21.60
N ASP A 103 -7.33 -15.18 -22.40
CA ASP A 103 -6.77 -16.51 -22.16
C ASP A 103 -5.40 -16.69 -22.87
N ASP A 104 -5.09 -15.81 -23.81
CA ASP A 104 -3.80 -15.79 -24.51
C ASP A 104 -3.27 -14.37 -24.76
N TYR A 105 -2.06 -14.29 -25.32
CA TYR A 105 -1.39 -13.03 -25.62
C TYR A 105 -2.14 -12.17 -26.65
N GLN A 106 -2.77 -12.78 -27.65
CA GLN A 106 -3.48 -12.05 -28.69
C GLN A 106 -4.74 -11.38 -28.14
N ASP A 107 -5.41 -12.06 -27.22
CA ASP A 107 -6.59 -11.54 -26.52
C ASP A 107 -6.22 -10.40 -25.56
N VAL A 108 -5.12 -10.55 -24.80
CA VAL A 108 -4.68 -9.55 -23.81
C VAL A 108 -4.06 -8.29 -24.46
N ARG A 109 -3.43 -8.41 -25.63
CA ARG A 109 -2.68 -7.29 -26.26
C ARG A 109 -3.57 -6.18 -26.84
N ARG A 110 -4.85 -6.47 -27.12
CA ARG A 110 -5.79 -5.52 -27.74
C ARG A 110 -6.10 -4.32 -26.85
#